data_AF-A0A3R7UBL9-F1
#
_entry.id   AF-A0A3R7UBL9-F1
#
_cell.length_a   1.000
_cell.length_b   1.000
_cell.length_c   1.000
_cell.angle_alpha   90.00
_cell.angle_beta   90.00
_cell.angle_gamma   90.00
#
_symmetry.space_group_name_H-M   'P 1'
#
loop_
_entity.id
_entity.type
_entity.pdbx_description
1 polymer ?
#
loop_
_entity_poly.entity_id
_entity_poly.type
_entity_poly.pdbx_seq_one_letter_code
_entity_poly.pdbx_strand_id
1 'polypeptide(L)' 'MTTATRCGYVAIVRRPNVGKSTLLNTLLDQKISITSRKPQTTRHQLLGIKTNDHYQILYVDTP' A
#
# COMPACT_ATOMS: atom_id res chain seq x y z
N MET A 1 -15.52 -26.15 6.61
CA MET A 1 -14.31 -25.59 7.24
C MET A 1 -14.31 -24.10 6.98
N THR A 2 -14.46 -23.25 7.99
CA THR A 2 -14.40 -21.80 7.83
C THR A 2 -12.96 -21.41 7.52
N THR A 3 -12.66 -21.10 6.26
CA THR A 3 -11.36 -20.55 5.86
C THR A 3 -11.18 -19.21 6.56
N ALA A 4 -10.31 -19.17 7.57
CA ALA A 4 -10.02 -17.96 8.31
C ALA A 4 -9.39 -16.91 7.37
N THR A 5 -10.06 -15.78 7.21
CA THR A 5 -9.53 -14.63 6.47
C THR A 5 -8.60 -13.82 7.37
N ARG A 6 -7.52 -13.29 6.81
CA ARG A 6 -6.52 -12.50 7.56
C ARG A 6 -6.44 -11.08 7.00
N CYS A 7 -6.40 -10.08 7.87
CA CYS A 7 -6.18 -8.69 7.46
C CYS A 7 -5.07 -8.03 8.28
N GLY A 8 -4.35 -7.09 7.68
CA GLY A 8 -3.27 -6.38 8.37
C GLY A 8 -2.70 -5.19 7.62
N TYR A 9 -1.99 -4.35 8.37
CA TYR A 9 -1.30 -3.17 7.85
C TYR A 9 0.18 -3.46 7.60
N VAL A 10 0.70 -2.93 6.49
CA VAL A 10 2.12 -3.01 6.13
C VAL A 10 2.65 -1.60 5.87
N ALA A 11 3.56 -1.15 6.71
CA ALA A 11 4.19 0.15 6.56
C ALA A 11 5.35 0.11 5.56
N ILE A 12 5.40 1.05 4.62
CA ILE A 12 6.52 1.23 3.69
C ILE A 12 7.35 2.46 4.12
N VAL A 13 8.34 2.20 4.97
CA VAL A 13 9.26 3.24 5.48
C VAL A 13 10.42 3.42 4.49
N ARG A 14 10.59 4.62 3.95
CA ARG A 14 11.72 4.98 3.07
C ARG A 14 11.93 6.49 3.01
N ARG A 15 13.13 6.93 2.63
CA ARG A 15 13.44 8.33 2.31
C ARG A 15 12.55 8.85 1.16
N PRO A 16 12.24 10.15 1.08
CA PRO A 16 11.48 10.72 -0.03
C PRO A 16 12.10 10.38 -1.40
N ASN A 17 11.26 10.17 -2.42
CA ASN A 17 11.65 9.98 -3.83
C ASN A 17 12.47 8.73 -4.20
N VAL A 18 12.66 7.75 -3.31
CA VAL A 18 13.44 6.52 -3.62
C VAL A 18 12.64 5.41 -4.32
N GLY A 19 11.56 5.76 -5.02
CA GLY A 19 10.76 4.80 -5.79
C GLY A 19 9.73 4.00 -4.99
N LYS A 20 9.19 4.53 -3.87
CA LYS A 20 8.14 3.87 -3.09
C LYS A 20 6.93 3.46 -3.96
N SER A 21 6.51 4.33 -4.87
CA SER A 21 5.40 4.08 -5.80
C SER A 21 5.70 2.98 -6.81
N THR A 22 6.96 2.81 -7.22
CA THR A 22 7.36 1.70 -8.10
C THR A 22 7.21 0.36 -7.39
N LEU A 23 7.66 0.27 -6.14
CA LEU A 23 7.51 -0.92 -5.31
C LEU A 23 6.03 -1.29 -5.07
N LEU A 24 5.19 -0.30 -4.76
CA LEU A 24 3.76 -0.51 -4.57
C LEU A 24 3.06 -1.05 -5.81
N ASN A 25 3.36 -0.48 -6.99
CA ASN A 25 2.78 -0.94 -8.24
C ASN A 25 3.14 -2.40 -8.54
N THR A 26 4.36 -2.82 -8.20
CA THR A 26 4.75 -4.24 -8.31
C THR A 26 4.01 -5.09 -7.27
N LEU A 27 3.88 -4.63 -6.03
CA LEU A 27 3.21 -5.41 -4.97
C LEU A 27 1.71 -5.58 -5.19
N LEU A 28 1.05 -4.60 -5.80
CA LEU A 28 -0.38 -4.62 -6.07
C LEU A 28 -0.74 -5.40 -7.35
N ASP A 29 0.24 -5.88 -8.13
CA ASP A 29 0.06 -6.57 -9.42
C ASP A 29 -0.87 -5.82 -10.41
N GLN A 30 -1.06 -4.52 -10.16
CA GLN A 30 -1.99 -3.64 -10.84
C GLN A 30 -1.31 -2.28 -10.96
N LYS A 31 -1.37 -1.68 -12.14
CA LYS A 31 -0.89 -0.31 -12.37
C LYS A 31 -1.91 0.69 -11.79
N ILE A 32 -2.17 0.64 -10.48
CA ILE A 32 -3.05 1.59 -9.78
C ILE A 32 -2.25 2.89 -9.61
N SER A 33 -2.18 3.64 -10.71
CA SER A 33 -1.65 4.98 -10.74
C SER A 33 -2.61 5.93 -10.01
N ILE A 34 -2.47 6.02 -8.69
CA ILE A 34 -2.73 7.29 -7.99
C ILE A 34 -1.37 7.82 -7.53
N THR A 35 -0.51 8.17 -8.49
CA THR A 35 0.71 8.93 -8.23
C THR A 35 0.38 10.42 -8.29
N SER A 36 -0.35 10.91 -7.29
CA SER A 36 -0.51 12.36 -7.13
C SER A 36 0.82 12.94 -6.65
N ARG A 37 1.42 13.85 -7.44
CA ARG A 37 2.64 14.59 -7.10
C ARG A 37 2.39 15.74 -6.11
N LYS A 38 1.43 15.61 -5.19
CA LYS A 38 1.26 16.59 -4.12
C LYS A 38 1.97 16.08 -2.87
N PRO A 39 3.12 16.66 -2.49
CA PRO A 39 3.63 16.48 -1.15
C PRO A 39 2.56 16.96 -0.17
N GLN A 40 2.43 16.27 0.96
CA GLN A 40 1.89 16.87 2.17
C GLN A 40 0.36 17.08 2.24
N THR A 41 -0.44 16.02 2.15
CA THR A 41 -1.77 16.00 2.77
C THR A 41 -2.10 14.61 3.32
N THR A 42 -2.53 14.55 4.59
CA THR A 42 -2.99 13.40 5.39
C THR A 42 -1.92 12.57 6.11
N ARG A 43 -2.00 12.55 7.45
CA ARG A 43 -1.00 12.02 8.40
C ARG A 43 -0.81 10.49 8.34
N HIS A 44 -1.67 9.75 7.63
CA HIS A 44 -1.53 8.32 7.32
C HIS A 44 -1.98 8.09 5.86
N GLN A 45 -1.06 8.12 4.90
CA GLN A 45 -1.42 7.88 3.49
C GLN A 45 -1.56 6.38 3.27
N LEU A 46 -2.79 5.90 3.15
CA LEU A 46 -3.03 4.56 2.61
C LEU A 46 -2.52 4.56 1.16
N LEU A 47 -1.49 3.77 0.91
CA LEU A 47 -0.79 3.68 -0.37
C LEU A 47 -1.47 2.72 -1.35
N GLY A 48 -2.19 1.74 -0.83
CA GLY A 48 -2.91 0.75 -1.62
C GLY A 48 -3.44 -0.39 -0.78
N ILE A 49 -4.39 -1.14 -1.34
CA ILE A 49 -4.98 -2.32 -0.72
C ILE A 49 -4.80 -3.50 -1.68
N LYS A 50 -4.20 -4.59 -1.20
CA LYS A 50 -4.18 -5.87 -1.90
C LYS A 50 -5.17 -6.81 -1.24
N THR A 51 -6.20 -7.21 -1.97
CA THR A 51 -7.19 -8.18 -1.52
C THR A 51 -7.04 -9.47 -2.32
N ASN A 52 -7.10 -10.59 -1.62
CA ASN A 52 -7.15 -11.94 -2.16
C ASN A 52 -8.25 -12.71 -1.42
N ASP A 53 -8.63 -13.89 -1.91
CA ASP A 53 -9.70 -14.72 -1.35
C ASP A 53 -9.48 -15.12 0.11
N HIS A 54 -8.22 -15.07 0.59
CA HIS A 54 -7.86 -15.49 1.95
C HIS A 54 -7.24 -14.38 2.81
N TYR A 55 -6.85 -13.24 2.22
CA TYR A 55 -6.21 -12.18 2.98
C TYR A 55 -6.37 -10.79 2.37
N GLN A 56 -6.18 -9.79 3.22
CA GLN A 56 -6.17 -8.39 2.84
C GLN A 56 -4.98 -7.65 3.46
N ILE A 57 -4.21 -6.95 2.64
CA ILE A 57 -3.07 -6.15 3.07
C ILE A 57 -3.33 -4.69 2.75
N LEU A 58 -3.18 -3.84 3.77
CA LEU A 58 -3.28 -2.38 3.65
C LEU A 58 -1.87 -1.79 3.71
N TYR A 59 -1.38 -1.29 2.58
CA TYR A 59 -0.07 -0.62 2.55
C TYR A 59 -0.22 0.83 3.02
N VAL A 60 0.62 1.25 3.96
CA VAL A 60 0.59 2.60 4.54
C VAL A 60 1.94 3.28 4.40
N ASP A 61 1.93 4.56 4.04
CA ASP A 61 3.12 5.38 4.06
C ASP A 61 3.30 5.91 5.48
N THR A 62 4.49 5.69 5.99
CA THR A 62 4.94 6.28 7.25
C THR A 62 6.09 7.23 6.89
N PRO A 63 6.02 8.51 7.34
CA PRO A 63 7.05 9.49 7.04
C PRO A 63 8.42 9.09 7.61
#